data_AF-A0A960IHN4-F1
#
_entry.id   AF-A0A960IHN4-F1
#
_cell.length_a   1.000
_cell.length_b   1.000
_cell.length_c   1.000
_cell.angle_alpha   90.00
_cell.angle_beta   90.00
_cell.angle_gamma   90.00
#
_symmetry.space_group_name_H-M   'P 1'
#
loop_
_entity.id
_entity.type
_entity.pdbx_description
1 polymer ?
#
loop_
_entity_poly.entity_id
_entity_poly.type
_entity_poly.pdbx_seq_one_letter_code
_entity_poly.pdbx_strand_id
1 'polypeptide(L)'
;CILCYKCVDACGEQWQNTFAISAAGRGFDVRIATEFDVALPESACVYCGNCVAVCPTGALLPTAEFELRRRGDWAPERQHATTTVCPYCGVGCNLTLHVQDNAIFRVSSPSDHSVTHGNLCIKGRFGYTHVQPPRRRDREEEGGHDGRAPS
;
A
#
# COMPACT_ATOMS: atom_id res chain seq x y z
N CYS A 1 12.57 7.69 -0.85
CA CYS A 1 13.20 6.39 -1.20
C CYS A 1 14.69 6.49 -0.87
N ILE A 2 15.27 5.47 -0.25
CA ILE A 2 16.72 5.43 0.06
C ILE A 2 17.46 4.32 -0.71
N LEU A 3 16.83 3.77 -1.76
CA LEU A 3 17.41 2.73 -2.62
C LEU A 3 17.96 1.51 -1.84
N CYS A 4 17.27 1.09 -0.78
CA CYS A 4 17.67 -0.08 0.01
C CYS A 4 17.27 -1.43 -0.60
N TYR A 5 16.65 -1.43 -1.78
CA TYR A 5 16.22 -2.59 -2.56
C TYR A 5 15.26 -3.61 -1.91
N LYS A 6 14.90 -3.47 -0.63
CA LYS A 6 13.94 -4.35 0.06
C LYS A 6 12.63 -4.57 -0.71
N CYS A 7 12.12 -3.53 -1.37
CA CYS A 7 10.90 -3.63 -2.16
C CYS A 7 11.08 -4.45 -3.45
N VAL A 8 12.26 -4.38 -4.07
CA VAL A 8 12.64 -5.17 -5.24
C VAL A 8 12.77 -6.63 -4.84
N ASP A 9 13.50 -6.93 -3.76
CA ASP A 9 13.67 -8.29 -3.23
C ASP A 9 12.31 -8.93 -2.90
N ALA A 10 11.43 -8.17 -2.23
CA ALA A 10 10.09 -8.63 -1.90
C ALA A 10 9.19 -8.86 -3.13
N CYS A 11 9.39 -8.11 -4.22
CA CYS A 11 8.67 -8.30 -5.47
C CYS A 11 9.22 -9.45 -6.32
N GLY A 12 10.52 -9.73 -6.19
CA GLY A 12 11.24 -10.80 -6.85
C GLY A 12 11.38 -12.03 -5.97
N GLU A 13 12.63 -12.51 -5.88
CA GLU A 13 12.98 -13.85 -5.39
C GLU A 13 12.59 -14.11 -3.94
N GLN A 14 12.52 -13.08 -3.10
CA GLN A 14 12.27 -13.30 -1.69
C GLN A 14 10.85 -13.82 -1.44
N TRP A 15 9.84 -13.29 -2.15
CA TRP A 15 8.44 -13.60 -1.86
C TRP A 15 7.56 -13.80 -3.09
N GLN A 16 7.47 -12.81 -3.98
CA GLN A 16 6.39 -12.77 -4.97
C GLN A 16 6.75 -13.41 -6.31
N ASN A 17 8.03 -13.43 -6.69
CA ASN A 17 8.52 -13.90 -7.99
C ASN A 17 7.82 -13.26 -9.21
N THR A 18 7.36 -12.01 -9.06
CA THR A 18 6.69 -11.24 -10.13
C THR A 18 7.65 -10.26 -10.81
N PHE A 19 8.66 -9.75 -10.09
CA PHE A 19 9.66 -8.82 -10.65
C PHE A 19 9.07 -7.55 -11.30
N ALA A 20 7.90 -7.11 -10.85
CA ALA A 20 7.20 -5.96 -11.44
C ALA A 20 7.88 -4.62 -11.17
N ILE A 21 8.77 -4.54 -10.19
CA ILE A 21 9.57 -3.34 -9.91
C ILE A 21 11.06 -3.70 -9.81
N SER A 22 11.91 -2.81 -10.33
CA SER A 22 13.36 -2.93 -10.28
C SER A 22 14.01 -1.54 -10.23
N ALA A 23 15.34 -1.50 -10.14
CA ALA A 23 16.12 -0.29 -10.30
C ALA A 23 16.17 0.10 -11.79
N ALA A 24 15.84 1.35 -12.10
CA ALA A 24 15.97 1.95 -13.42
C ALA A 24 16.86 3.18 -13.35
N GLY A 25 17.55 3.49 -14.45
CA GLY A 25 18.53 4.58 -14.51
C GLY A 25 19.90 4.20 -13.95
N ARG A 26 20.76 5.20 -13.73
CA ARG A 26 22.13 5.02 -13.23
C ARG A 26 22.61 6.26 -12.47
N GLY A 27 23.61 6.09 -11.62
CA GLY A 27 24.20 7.19 -10.86
C GLY A 27 23.16 7.88 -9.97
N PHE A 28 23.13 9.21 -10.01
CA PHE A 28 22.18 10.01 -9.22
C PHE A 28 20.74 9.90 -9.72
N ASP A 29 20.52 9.45 -10.96
CA ASP A 29 19.19 9.32 -11.56
C ASP A 29 18.55 7.95 -11.30
N VAL A 30 19.20 7.09 -10.50
CA VAL A 30 18.66 5.77 -10.20
C VAL A 30 17.38 5.87 -9.35
N ARG A 31 16.33 5.17 -9.78
CA ARG A 31 15.04 5.13 -9.10
C ARG A 31 14.41 3.75 -9.19
N ILE A 32 13.49 3.44 -8.29
CA ILE A 32 12.67 2.23 -8.40
C ILE A 32 11.54 2.54 -9.39
N ALA A 33 11.41 1.69 -10.41
CA ALA A 33 10.39 1.81 -11.44
C ALA A 33 9.85 0.42 -11.79
N THR A 34 8.72 0.40 -12.49
CA THR A 34 8.18 -0.79 -13.15
C THR A 34 8.99 -1.14 -14.39
N GLU A 35 8.75 -2.35 -14.92
CA GLU A 35 9.17 -2.70 -16.28
C GLU A 35 8.72 -1.60 -17.27
N PHE A 36 9.64 -1.13 -18.14
CA PHE A 36 9.40 -0.04 -19.10
C PHE A 36 8.86 1.28 -18.53
N ASP A 37 8.91 1.49 -17.20
CA ASP A 37 8.41 2.69 -16.52
C ASP A 37 6.90 2.97 -16.78
N VAL A 38 6.12 1.91 -16.99
CA VAL A 38 4.65 1.99 -17.18
C VAL A 38 3.90 2.06 -15.85
N ALA A 39 2.63 2.43 -15.87
CA ALA A 39 1.82 2.41 -14.65
C ALA A 39 1.68 0.98 -14.09
N LEU A 40 1.47 0.83 -12.77
CA LEU A 40 1.28 -0.51 -12.16
C LEU A 40 0.23 -1.39 -12.87
N PRO A 41 -0.93 -0.87 -13.34
CA PRO A 41 -1.91 -1.65 -14.11
C PRO A 41 -1.43 -2.19 -15.45
N GLU A 42 -0.40 -1.56 -16.01
CA GLU A 42 0.20 -1.93 -17.29
C GLU A 42 1.43 -2.83 -17.10
N SER A 43 1.84 -3.07 -15.84
CA SER A 43 2.98 -3.91 -15.47
C SER A 43 2.55 -5.32 -15.05
N ALA A 44 3.53 -6.20 -14.79
CA ALA A 44 3.29 -7.52 -14.21
C ALA A 44 2.79 -7.51 -12.74
N CYS A 45 2.53 -6.34 -12.14
CA CYS A 45 2.15 -6.23 -10.73
C CYS A 45 0.82 -6.91 -10.41
N VAL A 46 0.83 -7.79 -9.41
CA VAL A 46 -0.36 -8.49 -8.89
C VAL A 46 -0.98 -7.82 -7.66
N TYR A 47 -0.52 -6.63 -7.31
CA TYR A 47 -1.03 -5.82 -6.19
C TYR A 47 -1.00 -6.50 -4.81
N CYS A 48 -0.03 -7.39 -4.56
CA CYS A 48 0.11 -8.03 -3.25
C CYS A 48 0.56 -7.06 -2.14
N GLY A 49 1.23 -5.96 -2.51
CA GLY A 49 1.68 -4.91 -1.61
C GLY A 49 2.76 -5.34 -0.59
N ASN A 50 3.45 -6.46 -0.80
CA ASN A 50 4.58 -6.85 0.06
C ASN A 50 5.73 -5.82 -0.02
N CYS A 51 5.91 -5.16 -1.18
CA CYS A 51 6.83 -4.03 -1.33
C CYS A 51 6.52 -2.84 -0.40
N VAL A 52 5.23 -2.57 -0.15
CA VAL A 52 4.76 -1.54 0.80
C VAL A 52 5.10 -1.96 2.23
N ALA A 53 4.93 -3.25 2.57
CA ALA A 53 5.15 -3.76 3.92
C ALA A 53 6.61 -3.62 4.38
N VAL A 54 7.56 -3.82 3.46
CA VAL A 54 9.00 -3.82 3.75
C VAL A 54 9.66 -2.45 3.58
N CYS A 55 8.94 -1.44 3.08
CA CYS A 55 9.51 -0.11 2.84
C CYS A 55 9.79 0.62 4.16
N PRO A 56 11.06 0.88 4.52
CA PRO A 56 11.38 1.45 5.83
C PRO A 56 11.19 2.97 5.90
N THR A 57 11.02 3.64 4.76
CA THR A 57 10.99 5.11 4.67
C THR A 57 9.63 5.68 4.33
N GLY A 58 8.63 4.84 4.06
CA GLY A 58 7.35 5.30 3.52
C GLY A 58 7.45 5.86 2.10
N ALA A 59 8.48 5.50 1.33
CA ALA A 59 8.50 5.78 -0.10
C ALA A 59 7.38 5.01 -0.84
N LEU A 60 6.98 3.87 -0.29
CA LEU A 60 5.79 3.13 -0.65
C LEU A 60 4.89 3.07 0.59
N LEU A 61 3.64 3.51 0.46
CA LEU A 61 2.65 3.56 1.53
C LEU A 61 1.30 3.03 1.04
N PRO A 62 0.47 2.45 1.93
CA PRO A 62 -0.94 2.24 1.63
C PRO A 62 -1.63 3.58 1.37
N THR A 63 -2.56 3.64 0.41
CA THR A 63 -3.27 4.87 0.05
C THR A 63 -3.96 5.52 1.25
N ALA A 64 -4.56 4.74 2.15
CA ALA A 64 -5.22 5.26 3.34
C ALA A 64 -4.24 5.98 4.28
N GLU A 65 -3.05 5.40 4.50
CA GLU A 65 -1.98 6.06 5.28
C GLU A 65 -1.48 7.33 4.58
N PHE A 66 -1.24 7.26 3.27
CA PHE A 66 -0.79 8.41 2.48
C PHE A 66 -1.76 9.59 2.59
N GLU A 67 -3.06 9.36 2.40
CA GLU A 67 -4.08 10.42 2.46
C GLU A 67 -4.29 10.96 3.89
N LEU A 68 -4.09 10.13 4.91
CA LEU A 68 -4.14 10.56 6.32
C LEU A 68 -2.99 11.53 6.63
N ARG A 69 -1.78 11.21 6.17
CA ARG A 69 -0.59 12.08 6.28
C ARG A 69 -0.75 13.35 5.46
N ARG A 70 -1.21 13.23 4.21
CA ARG A 70 -1.37 14.37 3.28
C ARG A 70 -2.35 15.42 3.80
N ARG A 71 -3.42 14.99 4.49
CA ARG A 71 -4.42 15.90 5.08
C ARG A 71 -3.99 16.52 6.41
N GLY A 72 -2.86 16.10 6.98
CA GLY A 72 -2.39 16.57 8.28
C GLY A 72 -3.07 15.89 9.48
N ASP A 73 -3.87 14.85 9.23
CA ASP A 73 -4.63 14.13 10.26
C ASP A 73 -3.82 13.00 10.94
N TRP A 74 -2.58 12.79 10.53
CA TRP A 74 -1.70 11.75 11.07
C TRP A 74 -1.34 12.02 12.53
N ALA A 75 -1.81 11.15 13.43
CA ALA A 75 -1.69 11.31 14.87
C ALA A 75 -1.29 9.98 15.54
N PRO A 76 0.02 9.69 15.63
CA PRO A 76 0.55 8.44 16.19
C PRO A 76 -0.02 8.09 17.57
N GLU A 77 -0.25 9.08 18.42
CA GLU A 77 -0.78 8.94 19.77
C GLU A 77 -2.23 8.44 19.82
N ARG A 78 -2.97 8.56 18.71
CA ARG A 78 -4.35 8.06 18.57
C ARG A 78 -4.41 6.70 17.87
N GLN A 79 -3.26 6.13 17.52
CA GLN A 79 -3.19 4.86 16.79
C GLN A 79 -3.17 3.68 17.74
N HIS A 80 -3.84 2.60 17.35
CA HIS A 80 -3.74 1.31 18.02
C HIS A 80 -3.69 0.19 17.00
N ALA A 81 -3.16 -0.95 17.42
CA ALA A 81 -3.00 -2.13 16.58
C ALA A 81 -3.64 -3.36 17.22
N THR A 82 -4.40 -4.10 16.43
CA THR A 82 -5.04 -5.35 16.86
C THR A 82 -4.70 -6.47 15.90
N THR A 83 -4.20 -7.58 16.43
CA THR A 83 -3.92 -8.78 15.62
C THR A 83 -5.11 -9.73 15.65
N THR A 84 -5.53 -10.19 14.47
CA THR A 84 -6.61 -11.15 14.27
C THR A 84 -6.23 -12.17 13.20
N VAL A 85 -7.14 -13.08 12.84
CA VAL A 85 -6.96 -14.07 11.76
C VAL A 85 -7.72 -13.62 10.51
N CYS A 86 -7.10 -13.74 9.35
CA CYS A 86 -7.69 -13.42 8.06
C CYS A 86 -8.82 -14.41 7.71
N PRO A 87 -10.06 -13.93 7.45
CA PRO A 87 -11.18 -14.82 7.13
C PRO A 87 -11.29 -15.15 5.63
N TYR A 88 -10.42 -14.63 4.77
CA TYR A 88 -10.60 -14.70 3.32
C TYR A 88 -10.37 -16.08 2.70
N CYS A 89 -9.51 -16.91 3.28
CA CYS A 89 -9.16 -18.24 2.75
C CYS A 89 -8.62 -19.15 3.86
N GLY A 90 -8.43 -20.44 3.56
CA GLY A 90 -7.98 -21.44 4.53
C GLY A 90 -6.51 -21.36 4.98
N VAL A 91 -5.71 -20.40 4.47
CA VAL A 91 -4.29 -20.24 4.87
C VAL A 91 -4.17 -19.77 6.33
N GLY A 92 -5.14 -19.00 6.83
CA GLY A 92 -5.17 -18.55 8.22
C GLY A 92 -4.07 -17.56 8.60
N CYS A 93 -3.70 -16.64 7.70
CA CYS A 93 -2.69 -15.62 8.02
C CYS A 93 -3.16 -14.66 9.13
N ASN A 94 -2.27 -14.27 10.04
CA ASN A 94 -2.57 -13.20 10.99
C ASN A 94 -2.54 -11.82 10.31
N LEU A 95 -3.54 -11.00 10.63
CA LEU A 95 -3.64 -9.60 10.22
C LEU A 95 -3.44 -8.72 11.44
N THR A 96 -2.44 -7.86 11.44
CA THR A 96 -2.32 -6.74 12.36
C THR A 96 -2.96 -5.52 11.72
N LEU A 97 -4.14 -5.16 12.21
CA LEU A 97 -4.91 -4.00 11.77
C LEU A 97 -4.40 -2.76 12.50
N HIS A 98 -3.93 -1.76 11.77
CA HIS A 98 -3.52 -0.46 12.32
C HIS A 98 -4.65 0.54 12.13
N VAL A 99 -5.14 1.09 13.24
CA VAL A 99 -6.38 1.87 13.30
C VAL A 99 -6.11 3.24 13.90
N GLN A 100 -6.68 4.28 13.31
CA GLN A 100 -6.77 5.63 13.88
C GLN A 100 -8.21 6.12 13.71
N ASP A 101 -8.80 6.71 14.74
CA ASP A 101 -10.16 7.30 14.66
C ASP A 101 -11.23 6.32 14.13
N ASN A 102 -11.15 5.07 14.59
CA ASN A 102 -12.00 3.95 14.17
C ASN A 102 -11.94 3.63 12.66
N ALA A 103 -10.86 4.03 11.98
CA ALA A 103 -10.58 3.70 10.60
C ALA A 103 -9.25 2.94 10.45
N ILE A 104 -9.29 1.81 9.75
CA ILE A 104 -8.11 1.04 9.36
C ILE A 104 -7.38 1.84 8.28
N PHE A 105 -6.11 2.17 8.53
CA PHE A 105 -5.26 2.87 7.56
C PHE A 105 -4.16 1.97 6.98
N ARG A 106 -3.85 0.85 7.65
CA ARG A 106 -2.81 -0.10 7.24
C ARG A 106 -3.09 -1.49 7.80
N VAL A 107 -2.69 -2.51 7.05
CA VAL A 107 -2.66 -3.91 7.52
C VAL A 107 -1.27 -4.49 7.30
N SER A 108 -0.71 -5.09 8.35
CA SER A 108 0.53 -5.88 8.30
C SER A 108 0.30 -7.29 8.82
N SER A 109 1.35 -8.11 8.83
CA SER A 109 1.37 -9.43 9.46
C SER A 109 2.68 -9.58 10.23
N PRO A 110 2.69 -10.31 11.37
CA PRO A 110 3.92 -10.64 12.07
C PRO A 110 4.90 -11.38 11.16
N SER A 111 6.17 -10.98 11.17
CA SER A 111 7.22 -11.59 10.35
C SER A 111 7.61 -13.00 10.79
N ASP A 112 7.35 -13.33 12.06
CA ASP A 112 7.57 -14.63 12.69
C ASP A 112 6.37 -15.58 12.56
N HIS A 113 5.33 -15.21 11.79
CA HIS A 113 4.20 -16.07 11.53
C HIS A 113 4.62 -17.36 10.81
N SER A 114 4.34 -18.51 11.40
CA SER A 114 4.80 -19.84 10.96
C SER A 114 4.45 -20.20 9.51
N VAL A 115 3.32 -19.71 9.01
CA VAL A 115 2.86 -19.97 7.63
C VAL A 115 3.35 -18.90 6.64
N THR A 116 3.04 -17.62 6.87
CA THR A 116 3.22 -16.58 5.86
C THR A 116 4.46 -15.71 6.03
N HIS A 117 5.16 -15.78 7.16
CA HIS A 117 6.37 -14.99 7.43
C HIS A 117 6.16 -13.48 7.22
N GLY A 118 4.98 -12.96 7.56
CA GLY A 118 4.64 -11.54 7.38
C GLY A 118 4.07 -11.17 6.01
N ASN A 119 4.06 -12.11 5.05
CA ASN A 119 3.51 -11.87 3.72
C ASN A 119 1.98 -11.96 3.73
N LEU A 120 1.36 -11.11 2.92
CA LEU A 120 -0.09 -11.12 2.73
C LEU A 120 -0.39 -11.03 1.23
N CYS A 121 -1.44 -11.73 0.80
CA CYS A 121 -2.02 -11.50 -0.51
C CYS A 121 -2.79 -10.17 -0.53
N ILE A 122 -3.21 -9.74 -1.72
CA ILE A 122 -4.02 -8.53 -1.91
C ILE A 122 -5.25 -8.49 -0.98
N LYS A 123 -5.91 -9.64 -0.75
CA LYS A 123 -7.12 -9.72 0.09
C LYS A 123 -6.81 -9.50 1.56
N GLY A 124 -5.73 -10.11 2.08
CA GLY A 124 -5.29 -9.90 3.45
C GLY A 124 -4.80 -8.48 3.70
N ARG A 125 -4.13 -7.87 2.71
CA ARG A 125 -3.51 -6.54 2.87
C ARG A 125 -4.48 -5.38 2.67
N PHE A 126 -5.39 -5.48 1.70
CA PHE A 126 -6.24 -4.37 1.27
C PHE A 126 -7.75 -4.68 1.34
N GLY A 127 -8.13 -5.91 1.70
CA GLY A 127 -9.53 -6.33 1.77
C GLY A 127 -10.35 -5.65 2.87
N TYR A 128 -9.71 -4.99 3.84
CA TYR A 128 -10.40 -4.20 4.87
C TYR A 128 -11.32 -3.12 4.29
N THR A 129 -11.08 -2.68 3.06
CA THR A 129 -11.95 -1.76 2.32
C THR A 129 -13.37 -2.28 2.13
N HIS A 130 -13.61 -3.60 2.26
CA HIS A 130 -14.95 -4.17 2.21
C HIS A 130 -15.79 -3.86 3.45
N VAL A 131 -15.16 -3.79 4.63
CA VAL A 131 -15.82 -3.41 5.90
C VAL A 131 -15.72 -1.91 6.18
N GLN A 132 -14.82 -1.22 5.48
CA GLN A 132 -14.63 0.22 5.50
C GLN A 132 -14.66 0.75 4.06
N PRO A 133 -15.84 0.82 3.42
CA PRO A 133 -15.94 1.36 2.08
C PRO A 133 -15.43 2.81 2.08
N PRO A 134 -14.75 3.25 1.00
CA PRO A 134 -14.40 4.65 0.88
C PRO A 134 -15.67 5.48 1.03
N ARG A 135 -15.65 6.50 1.90
CA ARG A 135 -16.74 7.46 1.98
C ARG A 135 -16.96 7.96 0.56
N ARG A 136 -18.17 7.75 0.02
CA ARG A 136 -18.56 8.31 -1.27
C ARG A 136 -18.17 9.78 -1.19
N ARG A 137 -17.32 10.24 -2.11
CA ARG A 137 -17.20 11.69 -2.30
C ARG A 137 -18.60 12.12 -2.71
N ASP A 138 -19.29 12.81 -1.81
CA ASP A 138 -20.52 13.49 -2.16
C ASP A 138 -20.16 14.39 -3.34
N ARG A 139 -20.97 14.27 -4.38
CA ARG A 139 -20.72 14.76 -5.73
C ARG A 139 -20.95 16.27 -5.81
N GLU A 140 -20.37 17.03 -4.88
CA GLU A 140 -20.59 18.48 -4.74
C GLU A 140 -19.46 19.34 -5.30
N GLU A 141 -18.33 18.76 -5.74
CA GLU A 141 -17.24 19.53 -6.38
C GLU A 141 -17.31 19.55 -7.93
N GLU A 142 -18.34 18.98 -8.56
CA GLU A 142 -18.64 19.15 -9.99
C GLU A 142 -19.79 20.15 -10.19
N GLY A 143 -19.70 21.31 -9.54
CA GLY A 143 -20.76 22.34 -9.54
C GLY A 143 -20.29 23.76 -9.84
N GLY A 144 -19.09 23.95 -10.42
CA GLY A 144 -18.52 25.27 -10.64
C GLY A 144 -17.57 25.31 -11.83
N HIS A 145 -18.08 25.06 -13.04
CA HIS A 145 -17.41 25.53 -14.25
C HIS A 145 -18.12 26.82 -14.68
N ASP A 146 -17.67 27.96 -14.17
CA ASP A 146 -18.07 29.25 -14.70
C ASP A 146 -17.39 29.45 -16.06
N GLY A 147 -18.21 29.53 -17.10
CA GLY A 147 -17.75 29.67 -18.48
C GLY A 147 -17.12 31.03 -18.74
N ARG A 148 -15.80 31.14 -18.52
CA ARG A 148 -15.03 32.25 -19.10
C ARG A 148 -13.67 31.79 -19.61
N ALA A 149 -13.61 31.58 -20.94
CA ALA A 149 -12.35 31.48 -21.66
C ALA A 149 -11.62 32.83 -21.60
N PRO A 150 -10.32 32.86 -21.24
CA PRO A 150 -9.51 34.04 -21.49
C PRO A 150 -9.21 34.12 -22.99
N SER A 151 -9.36 35.34 -23.51
CA SER A 151 -9.00 35.82 -24.85
C SER A 151 -7.60 35.43 -25.31
#